data_AF-A0A6N9C311-F1
#
_entry.id   AF-A0A6N9C311-F1
#
_cell.length_a   1.000
_cell.length_b   1.000
_cell.length_c   1.000
_cell.angle_alpha   90.00
_cell.angle_beta   90.00
_cell.angle_gamma   90.00
#
_symmetry.space_group_name_H-M   'P 1'
#
loop_
_entity.id
_entity.type
_entity.pdbx_description
1 polymer ?
#
loop_
_entity_poly.entity_id
_entity_poly.type
_entity_poly.pdbx_seq_one_letter_code
_entity_poly.pdbx_strand_id
1 'polypeptide(L)'
;MPRLTEQEQQEIIRFMDADKPLPEKYRFLLFEDKREVELVWNGKTNEVCNIVLPFQSIELVDEPRAEKPDETTLQLDLFDERGRQRKGWTNKLIWGDNKLILSSLKNGPLREAIEAQGGLKLIYIDPPFDVGADFSMDIEIGDDTFTKKPNILEEIAYRDTWGQGTDSFIAMIYERLILMRDLLAEDGSIYV
;
A
#
# COMPACT_ATOMS: atom_id res chain seq x y z
N MET A 1 21.56 14.94 33.40
CA MET A 1 20.21 15.32 32.97
C MET A 1 20.01 16.78 33.25
N PRO A 2 19.75 17.63 32.23
CA PRO A 2 19.33 19.00 32.50
C PRO A 2 18.04 18.94 33.32
N ARG A 3 18.06 19.52 34.52
CA ARG A 3 16.90 19.55 35.42
C ARG A 3 16.05 20.75 35.04
N LEU A 4 14.76 20.52 34.79
CA LEU A 4 13.78 21.60 34.64
C LEU A 4 13.87 22.54 35.83
N THR A 5 13.84 23.84 35.57
CA THR A 5 13.71 24.87 36.61
C THR A 5 12.33 24.79 37.26
N GLU A 6 12.19 25.31 38.48
CA GLU A 6 10.90 25.31 39.20
C GLU A 6 9.82 26.08 38.42
N GLN A 7 10.20 27.13 37.69
CA GLN A 7 9.28 27.89 36.83
C GLN A 7 8.76 27.04 35.66
N GLU A 8 9.64 26.27 35.03
CA GLU A 8 9.26 25.39 33.92
C GLU A 8 8.34 24.26 34.38
N GLN A 9 8.58 23.69 35.56
CA GLN A 9 7.71 22.67 36.15
C GLN A 9 6.30 23.22 36.43
N GLN A 10 6.21 24.42 37.01
CA GLN A 10 4.92 25.08 37.25
C GLN A 10 4.18 25.43 35.95
N GLU A 11 4.91 25.85 34.91
CA GLU A 11 4.33 26.12 33.60
C GLU A 11 3.74 24.85 32.97
N ILE A 12 4.47 23.73 33.01
CA ILE A 12 4.02 22.42 32.52
C ILE A 12 2.76 21.96 33.26
N ILE A 13 2.74 22.03 34.58
CA ILE A 13 1.57 21.67 35.40
C ILE A 13 0.36 22.49 34.99
N ARG A 14 0.54 23.80 34.77
CA ARG A 14 -0.55 24.69 34.33
C ARG A 14 -1.13 24.29 32.97
N PHE A 15 -0.29 23.82 32.04
CA PHE A 15 -0.76 23.31 30.74
C PHE A 15 -1.52 21.99 30.90
N MET A 16 -1.06 21.10 31.77
CA MET A 16 -1.73 19.83 32.07
C MET A 16 -3.09 20.03 32.75
N ASP A 17 -3.17 20.91 33.75
CA ASP A 17 -4.43 21.22 34.46
C ASP A 17 -5.45 21.91 33.53
N ALA A 18 -4.97 22.65 32.53
CA ALA A 18 -5.82 23.31 31.54
C ALA A 18 -6.20 22.41 30.35
N ASP A 19 -5.76 21.14 30.34
CA ASP A 19 -5.92 20.19 29.24
C ASP A 19 -5.46 20.77 27.88
N LYS A 20 -4.33 21.47 27.89
CA LYS A 20 -3.74 22.11 26.71
C LYS A 20 -2.45 21.42 26.29
N PRO A 21 -2.15 21.35 24.98
CA PRO A 21 -0.90 20.77 24.50
C PRO A 21 0.30 21.56 25.02
N LEU A 22 1.36 20.84 25.39
CA LEU A 22 2.60 21.44 25.86
C LEU A 22 3.36 22.12 24.69
N PRO A 23 3.97 23.29 24.92
CA PRO A 23 4.86 23.92 23.94
C PRO A 23 6.03 23.02 23.53
N GLU A 24 6.43 23.09 22.25
CA GLU A 24 7.47 22.24 21.65
C GLU A 24 8.83 22.33 22.37
N LYS A 25 9.16 23.48 22.97
CA LYS A 25 10.38 23.69 23.77
C LYS A 25 10.59 22.64 24.88
N TYR A 26 9.50 22.08 25.43
CA TYR A 26 9.57 21.07 26.49
C TYR A 26 9.81 19.65 25.98
N ARG A 27 9.65 19.39 24.68
CA ARG A 27 9.90 18.07 24.08
C ARG A 27 11.32 17.58 24.35
N PHE A 28 12.31 18.47 24.23
CA PHE A 28 13.73 18.15 24.43
C PHE A 28 14.16 18.14 25.90
N LEU A 29 13.32 18.66 26.81
CA LEU A 29 13.60 18.76 28.24
C LEU A 29 12.92 17.64 29.05
N LEU A 30 11.73 17.20 28.61
CA LEU A 30 10.92 16.18 29.31
C LEU A 30 11.26 14.76 28.91
N PHE A 31 11.75 14.56 27.69
CA PHE A 31 12.12 13.26 27.18
C PHE A 31 13.64 13.19 27.09
N GLU A 32 14.24 12.08 27.54
CA GLU A 32 15.64 11.79 27.21
C GLU A 32 15.84 11.88 25.70
N ASP A 33 17.04 12.23 25.23
CA ASP A 33 17.42 12.13 23.81
C ASP A 33 17.09 10.72 23.33
N LYS A 34 15.89 10.53 22.77
CA LYS A 34 15.63 9.37 21.95
C LYS A 34 16.55 9.57 20.78
N ARG A 35 17.57 8.72 20.69
CA ARG A 35 18.28 8.48 19.44
C ARG A 35 17.27 7.88 18.46
N GLU A 36 16.40 8.71 17.92
CA GLU A 36 15.49 8.34 16.85
C GLU A 36 16.39 8.21 15.62
N VAL A 37 16.63 6.96 15.22
CA VAL A 37 17.29 6.67 13.95
C VAL A 37 16.22 6.83 12.88
N GLU A 38 16.37 7.85 12.05
CA GLU A 38 15.45 8.12 10.95
C GLU A 38 16.15 7.92 9.61
N LEU A 39 15.48 7.23 8.69
CA LEU A 39 15.87 7.21 7.29
C LEU A 39 15.33 8.47 6.60
N VAL A 40 16.24 9.29 6.07
CA VAL A 40 15.92 10.52 5.34
C VAL A 40 16.37 10.37 3.89
N TRP A 41 15.57 10.86 2.96
CA TRP A 41 15.85 10.92 1.52
C TRP A 41 15.38 12.25 0.94
N ASN A 42 15.86 12.63 -0.24
CA ASN A 42 15.45 13.87 -0.87
C ASN A 42 13.96 13.81 -1.27
N GLY A 43 13.21 14.85 -0.91
CA GLY A 43 11.77 14.90 -1.17
C GLY A 43 10.91 14.05 -0.22
N LYS A 44 11.47 13.54 0.88
CA LYS A 44 10.68 12.91 1.94
C LYS A 44 9.58 13.87 2.41
N THR A 45 8.33 13.40 2.33
CA THR A 45 7.14 14.14 2.76
C THR A 45 6.19 13.21 3.49
N ASN A 46 5.38 13.76 4.39
CA ASN A 46 4.28 13.05 5.03
C ASN A 46 2.95 13.25 4.28
N GLU A 47 2.97 14.02 3.19
CA GLU A 47 1.82 14.16 2.30
C GLU A 47 1.60 12.86 1.54
N VAL A 48 0.37 12.39 1.55
CA VAL A 48 -0.04 11.14 0.91
C VAL A 48 -1.20 11.45 -0.01
N CYS A 49 -1.20 10.84 -1.20
CA CYS A 49 -2.27 10.96 -2.18
C CYS A 49 -3.65 10.76 -1.54
N ASN A 50 -4.53 11.75 -1.74
CA ASN A 50 -5.91 11.75 -1.27
C ASN A 50 -6.86 12.06 -2.43
N ILE A 51 -6.90 11.16 -3.41
CA ILE A 51 -7.74 11.26 -4.60
C ILE A 51 -8.76 10.13 -4.56
N VAL A 52 -10.03 10.47 -4.79
CA VAL A 52 -11.11 9.50 -4.98
C VAL A 52 -11.44 9.44 -6.46
N LEU A 53 -11.32 8.24 -7.03
CA LEU A 53 -11.65 7.96 -8.42
C LEU A 53 -12.95 7.14 -8.51
N PRO A 54 -13.82 7.40 -9.51
CA PRO A 54 -14.96 6.55 -9.78
C PRO A 54 -14.47 5.20 -10.33
N PHE A 55 -14.83 4.09 -9.66
CA PHE A 55 -14.59 2.76 -10.20
C PHE A 55 -15.62 2.45 -11.30
N GLN A 56 -15.14 2.12 -12.50
CA GLN A 56 -15.96 1.60 -13.58
C GLN A 56 -15.80 0.08 -13.64
N SER A 57 -16.90 -0.65 -13.52
CA SER A 57 -16.89 -2.10 -13.71
C SER A 57 -16.97 -2.42 -15.19
N ILE A 58 -15.94 -3.07 -15.73
CA ILE A 58 -15.84 -3.45 -17.14
C ILE A 58 -16.36 -4.87 -17.35
N GLU A 59 -16.00 -5.80 -16.46
CA GLU A 59 -16.34 -7.21 -16.56
C GLU A 59 -16.56 -7.79 -15.16
N LEU A 60 -17.45 -8.78 -15.08
CA LEU A 60 -17.68 -9.57 -13.90
C LEU A 60 -17.45 -11.05 -14.26
N VAL A 61 -16.49 -11.66 -13.58
CA VAL A 61 -16.20 -13.08 -13.68
C VAL A 61 -16.88 -13.80 -12.52
N ASP A 62 -17.86 -14.66 -12.83
CA ASP A 62 -18.54 -15.49 -11.84
C ASP A 62 -17.63 -16.65 -11.36
N GLU A 63 -17.83 -17.09 -10.11
CA GLU A 63 -17.09 -18.22 -9.55
C GLU A 63 -17.34 -19.52 -10.34
N PRO A 64 -16.30 -20.37 -10.54
CA PRO A 64 -16.45 -21.62 -11.25
C PRO A 64 -17.44 -22.57 -10.55
N ARG A 65 -18.20 -23.30 -11.37
CA ARG A 65 -19.24 -24.24 -10.95
C ARG A 65 -18.65 -25.29 -10.00
N ALA A 66 -19.28 -25.49 -8.83
CA ALA A 66 -18.92 -26.59 -7.93
C ALA A 66 -19.03 -27.94 -8.67
N GLU A 67 -18.02 -28.80 -8.54
CA GLU A 67 -17.91 -30.07 -9.29
C GLU A 67 -19.02 -31.09 -8.99
N LYS A 68 -19.77 -30.92 -7.89
CA LYS A 68 -20.90 -31.79 -7.52
C LYS A 68 -22.13 -30.95 -7.25
N PRO A 69 -22.96 -30.67 -8.26
CA PRO A 69 -24.28 -30.11 -8.02
C PRO A 69 -25.19 -31.21 -7.47
N ASP A 70 -25.85 -30.96 -6.34
CA ASP A 70 -26.98 -31.79 -5.90
C ASP A 70 -28.05 -31.76 -7.02
N GLU A 71 -28.68 -32.89 -7.32
CA GLU A 71 -29.63 -33.04 -8.43
C GLU A 71 -30.80 -32.02 -8.36
N THR A 72 -31.13 -31.55 -7.16
CA THR A 72 -32.16 -30.53 -6.90
C THR A 72 -31.74 -29.12 -7.33
N THR A 73 -30.44 -28.80 -7.32
CA THR A 73 -29.90 -27.50 -7.75
C THR A 73 -29.86 -27.37 -9.28
N LEU A 74 -29.65 -28.48 -10.01
CA LEU A 74 -29.57 -28.48 -11.47
C LEU A 74 -30.87 -28.02 -12.14
N GLN A 75 -32.03 -28.38 -11.58
CA GLN A 75 -33.33 -27.99 -12.15
C GLN A 75 -33.67 -26.51 -11.94
N LEU A 76 -33.21 -25.90 -10.85
CA LEU A 76 -33.44 -24.49 -10.56
C LEU A 76 -32.48 -23.58 -11.36
N ASP A 77 -31.24 -24.02 -11.57
CA ASP A 77 -30.24 -23.28 -12.36
C ASP A 77 -30.51 -23.28 -13.88
N LEU A 78 -31.29 -24.24 -14.39
CA LEU A 78 -31.62 -24.33 -15.83
C LEU A 78 -32.54 -23.20 -16.32
N PHE A 79 -33.20 -22.47 -15.41
CA PHE A 79 -34.10 -21.36 -15.72
C PHE A 79 -33.58 -19.99 -15.24
N ASP A 80 -32.37 -19.95 -14.67
CA ASP A 80 -31.74 -18.69 -14.25
C ASP A 80 -30.72 -18.24 -15.30
N GLU A 81 -31.17 -17.44 -16.28
CA GLU A 81 -30.31 -16.82 -17.29
C GLU A 81 -29.42 -15.70 -16.74
N ARG A 82 -29.58 -15.35 -15.45
CA ARG A 82 -28.71 -14.43 -14.75
C ARG A 82 -27.63 -15.30 -14.13
N GLY A 83 -26.42 -15.30 -14.70
CA GLY A 83 -25.25 -15.93 -14.10
C GLY A 83 -25.25 -15.70 -12.58
N ARG A 84 -24.86 -16.71 -11.79
CA ARG A 84 -25.05 -16.76 -10.33
C ARG A 84 -24.26 -15.66 -9.61
N GLN A 85 -24.68 -14.42 -9.77
CA GLN A 85 -24.32 -13.29 -8.95
C GLN A 85 -25.02 -13.45 -7.62
N ARG A 86 -24.34 -14.16 -6.73
CA ARG A 86 -24.69 -14.21 -5.32
C ARG A 86 -24.59 -12.79 -4.75
N LYS A 87 -25.67 -12.33 -4.14
CA LYS A 87 -25.70 -11.10 -3.34
C LYS A 87 -24.52 -11.07 -2.36
N GLY A 88 -23.75 -9.99 -2.31
CA GLY A 88 -22.69 -9.81 -1.31
C GLY A 88 -21.35 -9.31 -1.88
N TRP A 89 -20.30 -9.43 -1.08
CA TRP A 89 -18.93 -9.12 -1.48
C TRP A 89 -18.40 -10.14 -2.48
N THR A 90 -17.69 -9.66 -3.49
CA THR A 90 -17.11 -10.49 -4.56
C THR A 90 -15.65 -10.12 -4.78
N ASN A 91 -14.89 -11.05 -5.36
CA ASN A 91 -13.51 -10.82 -5.79
C ASN A 91 -13.46 -9.69 -6.82
N LYS A 92 -12.44 -8.83 -6.73
CA LYS A 92 -12.28 -7.65 -7.59
C LYS A 92 -10.90 -7.67 -8.23
N LEU A 93 -10.88 -7.55 -9.56
CA LEU A 93 -9.70 -7.20 -10.33
C LEU A 93 -9.83 -5.73 -10.72
N ILE A 94 -8.87 -4.90 -10.30
CA ILE A 94 -8.89 -3.46 -10.56
C ILE A 94 -7.66 -3.09 -11.37
N TRP A 95 -7.86 -2.41 -12.50
CA TRP A 95 -6.80 -2.00 -13.40
C TRP A 95 -6.57 -0.49 -13.33
N GLY A 96 -5.30 -0.06 -13.23
CA GLY A 96 -4.89 1.34 -13.17
C GLY A 96 -3.63 1.56 -12.33
N ASP A 97 -3.28 2.83 -12.10
CA ASP A 97 -2.17 3.20 -11.22
C ASP A 97 -2.50 2.84 -9.76
N ASN A 98 -1.66 2.01 -9.16
CA ASN A 98 -1.89 1.46 -7.82
C ASN A 98 -1.97 2.55 -6.73
N LYS A 99 -1.25 3.67 -6.84
CA LYS A 99 -1.32 4.76 -5.86
C LYS A 99 -2.71 5.39 -5.86
N LEU A 100 -3.23 5.70 -7.05
CA LEU A 100 -4.56 6.29 -7.18
C LEU A 100 -5.66 5.32 -6.76
N ILE A 101 -5.52 4.04 -7.11
CA ILE A 101 -6.44 2.99 -6.69
C ILE A 101 -6.46 2.86 -5.17
N LEU A 102 -5.29 2.74 -4.52
CA LEU A 102 -5.19 2.63 -3.07
C LEU A 102 -5.78 3.85 -2.37
N SER A 103 -5.52 5.06 -2.88
CA SER A 103 -6.12 6.30 -2.37
C SER A 103 -7.65 6.29 -2.49
N SER A 104 -8.18 5.81 -3.62
CA SER A 104 -9.63 5.71 -3.84
C SER A 104 -10.27 4.59 -3.00
N LEU A 105 -9.61 3.46 -2.80
CA LEU A 105 -10.07 2.40 -1.89
C LEU A 105 -10.12 2.90 -0.45
N LYS A 106 -9.18 3.76 -0.05
CA LYS A 106 -9.09 4.31 1.30
C LYS A 106 -10.19 5.34 1.56
N ASN A 107 -10.42 6.25 0.61
CA ASN A 107 -11.26 7.44 0.82
C ASN A 107 -12.60 7.41 0.07
N GLY A 108 -12.83 6.38 -0.76
CA GLY A 108 -13.98 6.29 -1.65
C GLY A 108 -15.05 5.29 -1.20
N PRO A 109 -16.09 5.07 -2.02
CA PRO A 109 -17.27 4.28 -1.65
C PRO A 109 -16.98 2.81 -1.31
N LEU A 110 -15.90 2.24 -1.86
CA LEU A 110 -15.51 0.87 -1.54
C LEU A 110 -14.96 0.72 -0.12
N ARG A 111 -14.56 1.82 0.55
CA ARG A 111 -14.04 1.77 1.91
C ARG A 111 -15.06 1.19 2.89
N GLU A 112 -16.27 1.73 2.88
CA GLU A 112 -17.35 1.28 3.76
C GLU A 112 -17.71 -0.19 3.50
N ALA A 113 -17.68 -0.60 2.23
CA ALA A 113 -17.93 -1.99 1.85
C ALA A 113 -16.81 -2.93 2.36
N ILE A 114 -15.54 -2.52 2.29
CA ILE A 114 -14.39 -3.26 2.84
C ILE A 114 -14.56 -3.41 4.35
N GLU A 115 -14.88 -2.34 5.05
CA GLU A 115 -15.05 -2.35 6.52
C GLU A 115 -16.26 -3.20 6.95
N ALA A 116 -17.38 -3.14 6.20
CA ALA A 116 -18.54 -3.99 6.43
C ALA A 116 -18.24 -5.49 6.26
N GLN A 117 -17.17 -5.85 5.55
CA GLN A 117 -16.67 -7.22 5.42
C GLN A 117 -15.54 -7.55 6.42
N GLY A 118 -15.28 -6.68 7.40
CA GLY A 118 -14.27 -6.89 8.44
C GLY A 118 -12.87 -6.38 8.08
N GLY A 119 -12.73 -5.60 7.01
CA GLY A 119 -11.46 -4.99 6.60
C GLY A 119 -10.50 -5.91 5.83
N LEU A 120 -9.38 -5.36 5.36
CA LEU A 120 -8.35 -6.16 4.69
C LEU A 120 -7.46 -6.88 5.71
N LYS A 121 -7.51 -8.21 5.71
CA LYS A 121 -6.72 -9.06 6.64
C LYS A 121 -5.31 -9.35 6.16
N LEU A 122 -5.09 -9.34 4.86
CA LEU A 122 -3.81 -9.66 4.25
C LEU A 122 -3.58 -8.78 3.02
N ILE A 123 -2.41 -8.17 2.95
CA ILE A 123 -1.88 -7.54 1.75
C ILE A 123 -0.58 -8.27 1.39
N TYR A 124 -0.48 -8.72 0.14
CA TYR A 124 0.76 -9.27 -0.43
C TYR A 124 1.15 -8.42 -1.63
N ILE A 125 2.39 -7.96 -1.66
CA ILE A 125 2.96 -7.24 -2.79
C ILE A 125 4.35 -7.78 -3.11
N ASP A 126 4.73 -7.70 -4.38
CA ASP A 126 6.06 -8.02 -4.88
C ASP A 126 6.51 -6.79 -5.71
N PRO A 127 6.97 -5.70 -5.04
CA PRO A 127 7.36 -4.48 -5.72
C PRO A 127 8.61 -4.70 -6.60
N PRO A 128 8.85 -3.85 -7.61
CA PRO A 128 10.09 -3.92 -8.38
C PRO A 128 11.31 -3.82 -7.45
N PHE A 129 12.37 -4.57 -7.74
CA PHE A 129 13.57 -4.55 -6.93
C PHE A 129 14.52 -3.42 -7.38
N ASP A 130 15.02 -2.62 -6.43
CA ASP A 130 16.06 -1.60 -6.68
C ASP A 130 17.45 -2.25 -6.80
N VAL A 131 17.64 -3.09 -7.83
CA VAL A 131 18.87 -3.87 -8.04
C VAL A 131 19.94 -3.11 -8.83
N GLY A 132 19.64 -1.91 -9.34
CA GLY A 132 20.59 -1.08 -10.09
C GLY A 132 21.27 -1.79 -11.27
N ALA A 133 20.73 -2.91 -11.73
CA ALA A 133 21.46 -3.89 -12.52
C ALA A 133 21.30 -3.62 -14.01
N ASP A 134 22.43 -3.64 -14.70
CA ASP A 134 22.49 -3.80 -16.15
C ASP A 134 22.18 -5.28 -16.46
N PHE A 135 20.98 -5.56 -16.98
CA PHE A 135 20.54 -6.90 -17.38
C PHE A 135 20.97 -7.27 -18.80
N SER A 136 21.92 -6.53 -19.38
CA SER A 136 22.61 -7.01 -20.56
C SER A 136 23.41 -8.27 -20.20
N MET A 137 23.17 -9.34 -20.96
CA MET A 137 23.91 -10.59 -20.79
C MET A 137 24.56 -10.92 -22.12
N ASP A 138 25.88 -11.08 -22.10
CA ASP A 138 26.60 -11.61 -23.25
C ASP A 138 26.35 -13.11 -23.35
N ILE A 139 25.78 -13.51 -24.47
CA ILE A 139 25.51 -14.91 -24.81
C ILE A 139 26.50 -15.31 -25.89
N GLU A 140 27.36 -16.27 -25.59
CA GLU A 140 28.26 -16.87 -26.58
C GLU A 140 27.51 -17.94 -27.39
N ILE A 141 27.53 -17.81 -28.72
CA ILE A 141 26.98 -18.80 -29.65
C ILE A 141 28.08 -19.16 -30.65
N GLY A 142 28.78 -20.26 -30.41
CA GLY A 142 29.93 -20.64 -31.23
C GLY A 142 31.10 -19.67 -31.02
N ASP A 143 31.63 -19.09 -32.10
CA ASP A 143 32.71 -18.09 -32.05
C ASP A 143 32.19 -16.63 -31.95
N ASP A 144 30.86 -16.44 -31.95
CA ASP A 144 30.23 -15.11 -31.89
C ASP A 144 29.67 -14.81 -30.49
N THR A 145 29.82 -13.56 -30.05
CA THR A 145 29.21 -13.05 -28.81
C THR A 145 28.01 -12.16 -29.15
N PHE A 146 26.85 -12.45 -28.59
CA PHE A 146 25.63 -11.66 -28.74
C PHE A 146 25.18 -11.09 -27.41
N THR A 147 25.12 -9.76 -27.30
CA THR A 147 24.58 -9.09 -26.12
C THR A 147 23.05 -9.09 -26.18
N LYS A 148 22.40 -9.89 -25.33
CA LYS A 148 20.95 -9.83 -25.12
C LYS A 148 20.62 -8.51 -24.42
N LYS A 149 19.87 -7.64 -25.10
CA LYS A 149 19.30 -6.44 -24.48
C LYS A 149 18.13 -6.82 -23.57
N PRO A 150 17.88 -6.05 -22.49
CA PRO A 150 16.71 -6.24 -21.64
C PRO A 150 15.42 -6.22 -22.47
N ASN A 151 14.49 -7.12 -22.17
CA ASN A 151 13.15 -7.07 -22.75
C ASN A 151 12.30 -6.00 -22.05
N ILE A 152 11.17 -5.59 -22.66
CA ILE A 152 10.32 -4.50 -22.13
C ILE A 152 9.79 -4.80 -20.71
N LEU A 153 9.51 -6.07 -20.38
CA LEU A 153 9.06 -6.45 -19.04
C LEU A 153 10.20 -6.33 -18.01
N GLU A 154 11.40 -6.79 -18.36
CA GLU A 154 12.62 -6.66 -17.55
C GLU A 154 12.95 -5.17 -17.35
N GLU A 155 12.76 -4.35 -18.38
CA GLU A 155 12.95 -2.92 -18.31
C GLU A 155 11.92 -2.25 -17.38
N ILE A 156 10.64 -2.61 -17.44
CA ILE A 156 9.62 -2.07 -16.53
C ILE A 156 9.82 -2.55 -15.08
N ALA A 157 10.26 -3.81 -14.90
CA ALA A 157 10.43 -4.43 -13.59
C ALA A 157 11.72 -3.97 -12.87
N TYR A 158 12.76 -3.57 -13.62
CA TYR A 158 14.08 -3.31 -13.04
C TYR A 158 14.76 -2.01 -13.49
N ARG A 159 14.29 -1.35 -14.56
CA ARG A 159 14.79 -0.02 -14.88
C ARG A 159 14.17 0.94 -13.89
N ASP A 160 15.03 1.58 -13.11
CA ASP A 160 14.69 2.72 -12.27
C ASP A 160 14.12 3.83 -13.17
N THR A 161 12.81 3.75 -13.41
CA THR A 161 12.05 4.64 -14.28
C THR A 161 11.89 6.03 -13.66
N TRP A 162 12.40 6.22 -12.44
CA TRP A 162 12.22 7.43 -11.66
C TRP A 162 13.43 8.35 -11.65
N GLY A 163 14.52 7.97 -12.33
CA GLY A 163 15.61 8.87 -12.72
C GLY A 163 16.40 9.54 -11.58
N GLN A 164 16.07 9.26 -10.31
CA GLN A 164 16.74 9.78 -9.12
C GLN A 164 17.28 8.68 -8.19
N GLY A 165 17.36 7.43 -8.65
CA GLY A 165 17.95 6.34 -7.88
C GLY A 165 17.08 5.89 -6.72
N THR A 166 17.75 5.43 -5.66
CA THR A 166 17.14 4.88 -4.45
C THR A 166 16.17 5.84 -3.75
N ASP A 167 16.40 7.16 -3.78
CA ASP A 167 15.50 8.15 -3.17
C ASP A 167 14.09 8.12 -3.82
N SER A 168 14.04 7.99 -5.15
CA SER A 168 12.77 7.89 -5.86
C SER A 168 12.06 6.55 -5.64
N PHE A 169 12.82 5.46 -5.55
CA PHE A 169 12.26 4.16 -5.19
C PHE A 169 11.65 4.19 -3.78
N ILE A 170 12.37 4.75 -2.80
CA ILE A 170 11.88 4.89 -1.43
C ILE A 170 10.62 5.77 -1.40
N ALA A 171 10.61 6.90 -2.11
CA ALA A 171 9.42 7.75 -2.19
C ALA A 171 8.21 7.01 -2.79
N MET A 172 8.43 6.23 -3.85
CA MET A 172 7.41 5.43 -4.53
C MET A 172 6.79 4.38 -3.60
N ILE A 173 7.61 3.61 -2.87
CA ILE A 173 7.12 2.54 -1.99
C ILE A 173 6.54 3.11 -0.68
N TYR A 174 7.16 4.15 -0.12
CA TYR A 174 6.74 4.77 1.14
C TYR A 174 5.28 5.24 1.11
N GLU A 175 4.90 5.99 0.07
CA GLU A 175 3.55 6.51 -0.05
C GLU A 175 2.51 5.38 -0.17
N ARG A 176 2.84 4.30 -0.89
CA ARG A 176 1.98 3.13 -1.08
C ARG A 176 1.82 2.32 0.20
N LEU A 177 2.90 2.13 0.95
CA LEU A 177 2.87 1.43 2.24
C LEU A 177 2.01 2.18 3.26
N ILE A 178 2.03 3.52 3.27
CA ILE A 178 1.13 4.30 4.13
C ILE A 178 -0.34 4.06 3.74
N LEU A 179 -0.66 4.13 2.45
CA LEU A 179 -2.02 3.88 1.99
C LEU A 179 -2.50 2.45 2.31
N MET A 180 -1.63 1.45 2.10
CA MET A 180 -1.92 0.04 2.42
C MET A 180 -2.12 -0.17 3.92
N ARG A 181 -1.29 0.45 4.77
CA ARG A 181 -1.44 0.40 6.23
C ARG A 181 -2.80 0.94 6.66
N ASP A 182 -3.21 2.07 6.11
CA ASP A 182 -4.49 2.70 6.48
C ASP A 182 -5.70 1.90 5.98
N LEU A 183 -5.51 1.04 4.97
CA LEU A 183 -6.51 0.09 4.45
C LEU A 183 -6.59 -1.22 5.22
N LEU A 184 -5.52 -1.57 5.94
CA LEU A 184 -5.41 -2.82 6.69
C LEU A 184 -6.37 -2.80 7.89
N ALA A 185 -6.94 -3.96 8.23
CA ALA A 185 -7.60 -4.14 9.52
C ALA A 185 -6.57 -4.10 10.66
N GLU A 186 -7.00 -3.81 11.90
CA GLU A 186 -6.12 -3.75 13.08
C GLU A 186 -5.35 -5.06 13.33
N ASP A 187 -5.96 -6.20 13.00
CA ASP A 187 -5.42 -7.55 13.09
C ASP A 187 -4.87 -8.07 11.75
N GLY A 188 -4.75 -7.20 10.75
CA GLY A 188 -4.25 -7.57 9.43
C GLY A 188 -2.73 -7.64 9.36
N SER A 189 -2.23 -8.21 8.26
CA SER A 189 -0.80 -8.33 8.00
C SER A 189 -0.45 -7.93 6.57
N ILE A 190 0.80 -7.47 6.39
CA ILE A 190 1.36 -7.18 5.08
C ILE A 190 2.64 -8.00 4.88
N TYR A 191 2.76 -8.57 3.68
CA TYR A 191 3.95 -9.29 3.20
C TYR A 191 4.45 -8.56 1.97
N VAL A 192 5.73 -8.19 2.01
CA VAL A 192 6.46 -7.44 0.97
C VAL A 192 7.70 -8.23 0.60
#